data_AF-A0A8W8J4A3-F1
#
_entry.id   AF-A0A8W8J4A3-F1
#
_cell.length_a   1.000
_cell.length_b   1.000
_cell.length_c   1.000
_cell.angle_alpha   90.00
_cell.angle_beta   90.00
_cell.angle_gamma   90.00
#
_symmetry.space_group_name_H-M   'P 1'
#
loop_
_entity.id
_entity.type
_entity.pdbx_description
1 polymer ?
#
loop_
_entity_poly.entity_id
_entity_poly.type
_entity_poly.pdbx_seq_one_letter_code
_entity_poly.pdbx_strand_id
1 'polypeptide(L)'
;MQFSVYLFLLVVFAGSVYGGDFCMDHAPSGAVDGCSVPLLHFDYEAQFTPSCNKHDVCYDCGHRFGYDRSTCDKMFLNHMLATCTGRKRLVNCQHSAEIFWSAVRVGAYFHYHETAPAYCSEPWISQCLA
;
A
#
# COMPACT_ATOMS: atom_id res chain seq x y z
N MET A 1 21.59 14.78 41.58
CA MET A 1 20.90 13.57 41.07
C MET A 1 19.53 13.93 40.46
N GLN A 2 19.49 14.84 39.48
CA GLN A 2 18.22 15.27 38.86
C GLN A 2 18.30 15.39 37.32
N PHE A 3 19.51 15.51 36.74
CA PHE A 3 19.70 15.70 35.31
C PHE A 3 19.54 14.43 34.46
N SER A 4 19.84 13.24 35.02
CA SER A 4 19.73 11.98 34.27
C SER A 4 18.30 11.50 34.02
N VAL A 5 17.32 12.00 34.78
CA VAL A 5 15.91 11.58 34.63
C VAL A 5 15.24 12.30 33.44
N TYR A 6 15.60 13.56 33.19
CA TYR A 6 15.05 14.33 32.07
C TYR A 6 15.62 13.91 30.71
N LEU A 7 16.87 13.41 30.67
CA LEU A 7 17.48 12.96 29.43
C LEU A 7 16.82 11.68 28.90
N PHE A 8 16.31 10.80 29.78
CA PHE A 8 15.60 9.58 29.37
C PHE A 8 14.19 9.85 28.84
N LEU A 9 13.52 10.90 29.30
CA LEU A 9 12.16 11.24 28.85
C LEU A 9 12.09 11.86 27.45
N LEU A 10 13.18 12.49 26.98
CA LEU A 10 13.21 13.09 25.64
C LEU A 10 13.45 12.09 24.51
N VAL A 11 14.05 10.92 24.80
CA VAL A 11 14.33 9.91 23.76
C VAL A 11 13.06 9.13 23.37
N VAL A 12 12.07 9.04 24.27
CA VAL A 12 10.83 8.29 24.01
C VAL A 12 9.85 9.06 23.10
N PHE A 13 9.93 10.39 23.05
CA PHE A 13 9.04 11.21 22.21
C PHE A 13 9.61 11.56 20.82
N ALA A 14 10.85 11.17 20.53
CA ALA A 14 11.48 11.33 19.23
C ALA A 14 11.50 10.03 18.40
N GLY A 15 10.67 9.04 18.77
CA GLY A 15 10.28 7.99 17.85
C GLY A 15 9.42 8.63 16.76
N SER A 16 10.09 9.14 15.73
CA SER A 16 9.44 9.62 14.52
C SER A 16 8.48 8.53 14.05
N VAL A 17 7.17 8.78 14.14
CA VAL A 17 6.15 8.00 13.44
C VAL A 17 6.28 8.36 11.95
N TYR A 18 7.42 8.00 11.34
CA TYR A 18 7.44 7.68 9.93
C TYR A 18 7.01 6.22 9.90
N GLY A 19 5.70 5.99 9.87
CA GLY A 19 5.19 4.66 9.58
C GLY A 19 5.64 4.30 8.18
N GLY A 20 6.79 3.61 8.08
CA GLY A 20 7.25 3.02 6.83
C GLY A 20 6.19 2.06 6.31
N ASP A 21 6.02 2.02 4.99
CA ASP A 21 5.16 1.03 4.38
C ASP A 21 5.91 -0.31 4.32
N PHE A 22 5.37 -1.33 4.99
CA PHE A 22 6.03 -2.63 5.11
C PHE A 22 6.39 -3.24 3.76
N CYS A 23 5.53 -3.11 2.75
CA CYS A 23 5.75 -3.68 1.42
C CYS A 23 6.87 -2.93 0.69
N MET A 24 6.86 -1.59 0.74
CA MET A 24 7.93 -0.75 0.19
C MET A 24 9.29 -1.02 0.83
N ASP A 25 9.32 -1.24 2.15
CA ASP A 25 10.57 -1.45 2.90
C ASP A 25 11.27 -2.77 2.54
N HIS A 26 10.53 -3.76 2.02
CA HIS A 26 11.05 -5.09 1.66
C HIS A 26 11.16 -5.34 0.16
N ALA A 27 10.36 -4.65 -0.66
CA ALA A 27 10.33 -4.85 -2.09
C ALA A 27 11.65 -4.42 -2.75
N PRO A 28 12.11 -5.14 -3.79
CA PRO A 28 13.24 -4.67 -4.60
C PRO A 28 12.88 -3.36 -5.30
N SER A 29 13.89 -2.55 -5.61
CA SER A 29 13.69 -1.25 -6.25
C SER A 29 12.89 -1.36 -7.54
N GLY A 30 11.80 -0.60 -7.63
CA GLY A 30 10.90 -0.56 -8.79
C GLY A 30 9.82 -1.64 -8.84
N ALA A 31 9.77 -2.57 -7.88
CA ALA A 31 8.67 -3.52 -7.75
C ALA A 31 7.44 -2.93 -7.02
N VAL A 32 7.65 -1.84 -6.30
CA VAL A 32 6.61 -1.05 -5.63
C VAL A 32 6.90 0.41 -5.97
N ASP A 33 5.90 1.12 -6.48
CA ASP A 33 6.04 2.52 -6.91
C ASP A 33 4.98 3.45 -6.33
N GLY A 34 4.18 2.96 -5.38
CA GLY A 34 3.15 3.76 -4.74
C GLY A 34 1.92 3.90 -5.62
N CYS A 35 1.26 5.04 -5.50
CA CYS A 35 0.05 5.30 -6.27
C CYS A 35 0.37 5.98 -7.60
N SER A 36 1.44 5.57 -8.28
CA SER A 36 1.99 6.24 -9.45
C SER A 36 1.03 6.15 -10.65
N VAL A 37 0.18 7.17 -10.80
CA VAL A 37 -0.65 7.38 -11.99
C VAL A 37 -0.09 8.52 -12.82
N PRO A 38 0.35 8.26 -14.06
CA PRO A 38 0.74 9.34 -14.96
C PRO A 38 -0.45 10.28 -15.16
N LEU A 39 -0.24 11.58 -14.89
CA LEU A 39 -1.13 12.71 -15.23
C LEU A 39 -2.36 12.96 -14.35
N LEU A 40 -2.56 12.24 -13.24
CA LEU A 40 -3.68 12.47 -12.32
C LEU A 40 -3.18 12.53 -10.88
N HIS A 41 -3.51 13.63 -10.18
CA HIS A 41 -3.36 13.71 -8.73
C HIS A 41 -4.71 13.45 -8.10
N PHE A 42 -4.81 12.40 -7.30
CA PHE A 42 -6.03 12.05 -6.61
C PHE A 42 -5.98 12.50 -5.16
N ASP A 43 -7.11 13.00 -4.66
CA ASP A 43 -7.30 13.13 -3.22
C ASP A 43 -7.07 11.77 -2.55
N TYR A 44 -6.50 11.79 -1.34
CA TYR A 44 -6.16 10.61 -0.52
C TYR A 44 -4.96 9.77 -0.98
N GLU A 45 -4.19 10.20 -1.99
CA GLU A 45 -3.00 9.48 -2.48
C GLU A 45 -2.07 9.02 -1.34
N ALA A 46 -1.63 9.95 -0.47
CA ALA A 46 -0.76 9.62 0.66
C ALA A 46 -1.40 8.66 1.68
N GLN A 47 -2.72 8.69 1.83
CA GLN A 47 -3.44 7.77 2.71
C GLN A 47 -3.55 6.37 2.06
N PHE A 48 -3.62 6.31 0.73
CA PHE A 48 -3.75 5.07 -0.03
C PHE A 48 -2.43 4.45 -0.47
N THR A 49 -1.30 5.16 -0.35
CA THR A 49 0.04 4.63 -0.70
C THR A 49 0.30 3.23 -0.14
N PRO A 50 -0.01 2.91 1.14
CA PRO A 50 0.16 1.54 1.63
C PRO A 50 -0.72 0.50 0.93
N SER A 51 -1.90 0.90 0.47
CA SER A 51 -2.80 0.04 -0.32
C SER A 51 -2.28 -0.14 -1.74
N CYS A 52 -1.75 0.91 -2.35
CA CYS A 52 -1.11 0.85 -3.68
C CYS A 52 0.11 -0.09 -3.64
N ASN A 53 0.96 0.01 -2.62
CA ASN A 53 2.13 -0.86 -2.48
C ASN A 53 1.77 -2.35 -2.32
N LYS A 54 0.68 -2.65 -1.60
CA LYS A 54 0.13 -4.02 -1.54
C LYS A 54 -0.40 -4.49 -2.90
N HIS A 55 -0.98 -3.60 -3.69
CA HIS A 55 -1.50 -3.89 -5.03
C HIS A 55 -0.36 -4.21 -6.01
N ASP A 56 0.72 -3.44 -5.99
CA ASP A 56 1.93 -3.68 -6.80
C ASP A 56 2.50 -5.08 -6.54
N VAL A 57 2.66 -5.44 -5.25
CA VAL A 57 3.11 -6.80 -4.87
C VAL A 57 2.12 -7.88 -5.34
N CYS A 58 0.82 -7.61 -5.29
CA CYS A 58 -0.17 -8.55 -5.82
C CYS A 58 -0.09 -8.69 -7.34
N TYR A 59 0.20 -7.61 -8.06
CA TYR A 59 0.36 -7.64 -9.52
C TYR A 59 1.58 -8.44 -9.96
N ASP A 60 2.68 -8.35 -9.21
CA ASP A 60 3.89 -9.13 -9.47
C ASP A 60 3.78 -10.58 -9.01
N CYS A 61 3.26 -10.80 -7.80
CA CYS A 61 3.37 -12.08 -7.11
C CYS A 61 2.05 -12.85 -6.99
N GLY A 62 0.91 -12.19 -7.11
CA GLY A 62 -0.40 -12.75 -6.79
C GLY A 62 -0.74 -14.00 -7.59
N HIS A 63 -0.33 -14.08 -8.86
CA HIS A 63 -0.58 -15.25 -9.71
C HIS A 63 -0.04 -16.54 -9.09
N ARG A 64 1.15 -16.49 -8.48
CA ARG A 64 1.78 -17.64 -7.79
C ARG A 64 0.92 -18.16 -6.64
N PHE A 65 0.12 -17.30 -6.02
CA PHE A 65 -0.75 -17.62 -4.89
C PHE A 65 -2.21 -17.85 -5.33
N GLY A 66 -2.48 -17.93 -6.64
CA GLY A 66 -3.82 -18.15 -7.19
C GLY A 66 -4.68 -16.89 -7.27
N TYR A 67 -4.09 -15.71 -7.12
CA TYR A 67 -4.80 -14.44 -7.30
C TYR A 67 -4.69 -13.98 -8.75
N ASP A 68 -5.83 -13.92 -9.41
CA ASP A 68 -5.95 -13.23 -10.70
C ASP A 68 -5.92 -11.72 -10.51
N ARG A 69 -5.73 -10.98 -11.61
CA ARG A 69 -5.78 -9.51 -11.61
C ARG A 69 -7.04 -8.97 -10.91
N SER A 70 -8.18 -9.59 -11.17
CA SER A 70 -9.46 -9.13 -10.62
C SER A 70 -9.51 -9.24 -9.09
N THR A 71 -8.84 -10.24 -8.53
CA THR A 71 -8.70 -10.46 -7.10
C THR A 71 -7.78 -9.41 -6.50
N CYS A 72 -6.63 -9.13 -7.12
CA CYS A 72 -5.74 -8.05 -6.71
C CYS A 72 -6.46 -6.69 -6.71
N ASP A 73 -7.22 -6.37 -7.76
CA ASP A 73 -7.97 -5.11 -7.83
C ASP A 73 -9.03 -5.01 -6.71
N LYS A 74 -9.71 -6.11 -6.38
CA LYS A 74 -10.69 -6.14 -5.28
C LYS A 74 -10.01 -5.95 -3.92
N MET A 75 -8.88 -6.59 -3.70
CA MET A 75 -8.08 -6.42 -2.47
C MET A 75 -7.62 -4.98 -2.32
N PHE A 76 -7.16 -4.36 -3.41
CA PHE A 76 -6.77 -2.96 -3.44
C PHE A 76 -7.90 -2.03 -2.98
N LEU A 77 -9.12 -2.20 -3.52
CA LEU A 77 -10.28 -1.42 -3.07
C LEU A 77 -10.57 -1.66 -1.58
N ASN A 78 -10.57 -2.90 -1.12
CA ASN A 78 -10.83 -3.23 0.29
C ASN A 78 -9.80 -2.59 1.23
N HIS A 79 -8.51 -2.62 0.88
CA HIS A 79 -7.45 -2.00 1.67
C HIS A 79 -7.63 -0.48 1.76
N MET A 80 -7.94 0.20 0.66
CA MET A 80 -8.22 1.64 0.67
C MET A 80 -9.43 1.96 1.56
N LEU A 81 -10.53 1.22 1.42
CA LEU A 81 -11.74 1.40 2.21
C LEU A 81 -11.50 1.21 3.71
N ALA A 82 -10.61 0.30 4.11
CA ALA A 82 -10.25 0.06 5.50
C ALA A 82 -9.53 1.27 6.15
N THR A 83 -8.91 2.15 5.36
CA THR A 83 -8.29 3.39 5.87
C THR A 83 -9.29 4.53 6.08
N CYS A 84 -10.50 4.41 5.53
CA CYS A 84 -11.50 5.48 5.59
C CYS A 84 -12.10 5.62 7.00
N THR A 85 -11.90 6.78 7.63
CA THR A 85 -12.37 7.06 9.00
C THR A 85 -13.25 8.31 9.08
N GLY A 86 -14.24 8.30 9.98
CA GLY A 86 -15.13 9.45 10.29
C GLY A 86 -16.14 9.82 9.19
N ARG A 87 -17.38 10.22 9.52
CA ARG A 87 -18.51 10.25 8.54
C ARG A 87 -18.29 11.06 7.25
N LYS A 88 -17.85 12.32 7.31
CA LYS A 88 -17.64 13.17 6.12
C LYS A 88 -16.42 12.72 5.31
N ARG A 89 -15.32 12.39 6.00
CA ARG A 89 -14.11 11.86 5.39
C ARG A 89 -14.34 10.48 4.78
N LEU A 90 -15.20 9.66 5.39
CA LEU A 90 -15.60 8.34 4.90
C LEU A 90 -16.25 8.45 3.53
N VAL A 91 -17.24 9.33 3.32
CA VAL A 91 -17.87 9.47 1.99
C VAL A 91 -16.85 9.88 0.92
N ASN A 92 -16.03 10.90 1.20
CA ASN A 92 -15.02 11.38 0.25
C ASN A 92 -13.94 10.32 -0.01
N CYS A 93 -13.45 9.66 1.05
CA CYS A 93 -12.45 8.62 0.98
C CYS A 93 -12.95 7.39 0.21
N GLN A 94 -14.18 6.95 0.48
CA GLN A 94 -14.79 5.81 -0.24
C GLN A 94 -14.93 6.13 -1.73
N HIS A 95 -15.41 7.34 -2.06
CA HIS A 95 -15.51 7.76 -3.44
C HIS A 95 -14.13 7.83 -4.12
N SER A 96 -13.11 8.39 -3.45
CA SER A 96 -11.74 8.36 -3.96
C SER A 96 -11.22 6.93 -4.16
N ALA A 97 -11.47 6.02 -3.22
CA ALA A 97 -11.07 4.62 -3.34
C ALA A 97 -11.70 3.92 -4.55
N GLU A 98 -12.98 4.20 -4.85
CA GLU A 98 -13.66 3.71 -6.05
C GLU A 98 -13.05 4.26 -7.34
N ILE A 99 -12.63 5.53 -7.35
CA ILE A 99 -11.95 6.15 -8.49
C ILE A 99 -10.59 5.46 -8.74
N PHE A 100 -9.78 5.28 -7.69
CA PHE A 100 -8.51 4.56 -7.78
C PHE A 100 -8.70 3.14 -8.32
N TRP A 101 -9.66 2.41 -7.76
CA TRP A 101 -10.00 1.06 -8.22
C TRP A 101 -10.44 1.06 -9.69
N SER A 102 -11.27 2.00 -10.10
CA SER A 102 -11.72 2.12 -11.49
C SER A 102 -10.56 2.43 -12.45
N ALA A 103 -9.62 3.27 -12.03
CA ALA A 103 -8.44 3.62 -12.81
C ALA A 103 -7.56 2.38 -13.09
N VAL A 104 -7.24 1.58 -12.06
CA VAL A 104 -6.41 0.36 -12.25
C VAL A 104 -7.13 -0.69 -13.10
N ARG A 105 -8.46 -0.80 -12.99
CA ARG A 105 -9.25 -1.74 -13.81
C ARG A 105 -9.13 -1.49 -15.31
N VAL A 106 -9.03 -0.22 -15.69
CA VAL A 106 -8.96 0.21 -17.10
C VAL A 106 -7.51 0.34 -17.58
N GLY A 107 -6.62 0.91 -16.77
CA GLY A 107 -5.26 1.28 -17.18
C GLY A 107 -4.17 0.28 -16.81
N ALA A 108 -4.30 -0.43 -15.69
CA ALA A 108 -3.18 -1.21 -15.14
C ALA A 108 -3.09 -2.65 -15.70
N TYR A 109 -3.98 -3.06 -16.60
CA TYR A 109 -4.03 -4.44 -17.14
C TYR A 109 -2.67 -4.99 -17.57
N PHE A 110 -1.84 -4.17 -18.22
CA PHE A 110 -0.54 -4.59 -18.77
C PHE A 110 0.55 -4.79 -17.71
N HIS A 111 0.31 -4.38 -16.46
CA HIS A 111 1.27 -4.50 -15.36
C HIS A 111 1.08 -5.77 -14.53
N TYR A 112 0.01 -6.54 -14.77
CA TYR A 112 -0.18 -7.81 -14.07
C TYR A 112 0.73 -8.89 -14.65
N HIS A 113 1.50 -9.55 -13.79
CA HIS A 113 2.43 -10.61 -14.18
C HIS A 113 1.85 -12.01 -13.90
N GLU A 114 1.63 -12.78 -14.96
CA GLU A 114 1.31 -14.21 -14.85
C GLU A 114 2.53 -15.05 -14.44
N THR A 115 3.75 -14.57 -14.74
CA THR A 115 4.99 -15.22 -14.30
C THR A 115 5.60 -14.41 -13.16
N ALA A 116 5.55 -14.97 -11.95
CA ALA A 116 6.02 -14.29 -10.76
C ALA A 116 7.56 -14.11 -10.76
N PRO A 117 8.07 -12.89 -10.47
CA PRO A 117 9.48 -12.64 -10.22
C PRO A 117 10.08 -13.51 -9.10
N ALA A 118 11.42 -13.65 -9.08
CA ALA A 118 12.11 -14.52 -8.11
C ALA A 118 11.83 -14.13 -6.64
N TYR A 119 11.73 -12.82 -6.36
CA TYR A 119 11.50 -12.31 -5.00
C TYR A 119 10.11 -12.69 -4.45
N CYS A 120 9.17 -13.13 -5.30
CA CYS A 120 7.84 -13.58 -4.87
C CYS A 120 7.86 -14.90 -4.06
N SER A 121 9.04 -15.50 -3.87
CA SER A 121 9.24 -16.65 -2.98
C SER A 121 9.64 -16.24 -1.56
N GLU A 122 9.88 -14.95 -1.32
CA GLU A 122 10.30 -14.46 -0.01
C GLU A 122 9.15 -14.51 1.02
N PRO A 123 9.43 -14.76 2.32
CA PRO A 123 8.38 -14.96 3.33
C PRO A 123 7.47 -13.74 3.56
N TRP A 124 8.01 -12.52 3.37
CA TRP A 124 7.30 -11.26 3.64
C TRP A 124 6.13 -11.01 2.68
N ILE A 125 6.13 -11.66 1.50
CA ILE A 125 5.09 -11.50 0.46
C ILE A 125 3.69 -11.76 1.02
N SER A 126 3.55 -12.77 1.87
CA SER A 126 2.27 -13.13 2.49
C SER A 126 1.64 -12.01 3.31
N GLN A 127 2.43 -11.10 3.88
CA GLN A 127 1.91 -9.95 4.63
C GLN A 127 1.40 -8.83 3.70
N CYS A 128 1.93 -8.75 2.49
CA CYS A 128 1.47 -7.82 1.46
C CYS A 128 0.24 -8.33 0.71
N LEU A 129 0.03 -9.65 0.70
CA LEU A 129 -1.14 -10.32 0.14
C LEU A 129 -2.28 -10.55 1.15
N ALA A 130 -2.18 -9.98 2.35
CA ALA A 130 -3.16 -10.06 3.43
C ALA A 130 -3.84 -8.70 3.67
#